data_AF-A0A2V8Q9C8-F1
#
_entry.id   AF-A0A2V8Q9C8-F1
#
_cell.length_a   1.000
_cell.length_b   1.000
_cell.length_c   1.000
_cell.angle_alpha   90.00
_cell.angle_beta   90.00
_cell.angle_gamma   90.00
#
_symmetry.space_group_name_H-M   'P 1'
#
loop_
_entity.id
_entity.type
_entity.pdbx_description
1 polymer ?
#
loop_
_entity_poly.entity_id
_entity_poly.type
_entity_poly.pdbx_seq_one_letter_code
_entity_poly.pdbx_strand_id
1 'polypeptide(L)'
;MHLPPIIASCLTIAFIVFLFRRDIREKPDVSGALWLPLLWLVMTCSRGFTAWLNIFGLHVSGAASLEEGSPLDACFYFALIAVGFCVLLQRQVRLSEILQNNGWLISIVWSDFPFVAFKRWFKVLGHPIMVLIILTEPDPEKALSRVMKRCAYIVVPVSILFIKYYPELGRGFDT
;
A
#
# COMPACT_ATOMS: atom_id res chain seq x y z
N MET A 1 18.43 -11.89 -28.39
CA MET A 1 18.18 -10.44 -28.49
C MET A 1 17.84 -9.91 -27.10
N HIS A 2 18.78 -9.25 -26.43
CA HIS A 2 18.50 -8.59 -25.15
C HIS A 2 17.77 -7.28 -25.44
N LEU A 3 16.48 -7.24 -25.14
CA LEU A 3 15.68 -6.02 -25.26
C LEU A 3 16.18 -5.02 -24.19
N PRO A 4 16.55 -3.78 -24.55
CA PRO A 4 17.05 -2.80 -23.60
C PRO A 4 16.09 -2.62 -22.41
N PRO A 5 16.58 -2.57 -21.15
CA PRO A 5 15.71 -2.46 -19.96
C PRO A 5 14.78 -1.24 -19.98
N ILE A 6 15.20 -0.15 -20.60
CA ILE A 6 14.40 1.07 -20.77
C ILE A 6 13.15 0.78 -21.63
N ILE A 7 13.31 0.05 -22.73
CA ILE A 7 12.19 -0.30 -23.62
C ILE A 7 11.23 -1.25 -22.90
N ALA A 8 11.76 -2.21 -22.12
CA ALA A 8 10.94 -3.08 -21.29
C ALA A 8 10.12 -2.28 -20.25
N SER A 9 10.73 -1.29 -19.61
CA SER A 9 10.04 -0.39 -18.67
C SER A 9 8.94 0.42 -19.35
N CYS A 10 9.20 1.02 -20.51
CA CYS A 10 8.19 1.75 -21.28
C CYS A 10 7.02 0.85 -21.70
N LEU A 11 7.30 -0.38 -22.14
CA LEU A 11 6.26 -1.35 -22.50
C LEU A 11 5.43 -1.77 -21.29
N THR A 12 6.07 -2.02 -20.14
CA THR A 12 5.36 -2.35 -18.89
C THR A 12 4.48 -1.20 -18.45
N ILE A 13 4.96 0.05 -18.47
CA ILE A 13 4.14 1.23 -18.14
C ILE A 13 2.98 1.37 -19.13
N ALA A 14 3.22 1.23 -20.43
CA ALA A 14 2.17 1.28 -21.44
C ALA A 14 1.11 0.20 -21.21
N PHE A 15 1.52 -1.01 -20.84
CA PHE A 15 0.62 -2.12 -20.51
C PHE A 15 -0.22 -1.83 -19.26
N ILE A 16 0.40 -1.32 -18.18
CA ILE A 16 -0.31 -0.90 -16.96
C ILE A 16 -1.34 0.18 -17.30
N VAL A 17 -0.94 1.23 -18.02
CA VAL A 17 -1.82 2.32 -18.43
C VAL A 17 -2.98 1.79 -19.29
N PHE A 18 -2.71 0.87 -20.22
CA PHE A 18 -3.76 0.23 -21.02
C PHE A 18 -4.78 -0.53 -20.15
N LEU A 19 -4.31 -1.32 -19.18
CA LEU A 19 -5.18 -2.05 -18.25
C LEU A 19 -6.04 -1.09 -17.40
N PHE A 20 -5.45 -0.02 -16.87
CA PHE A 20 -6.20 0.99 -16.11
C PHE A 20 -7.19 1.76 -16.97
N ARG A 21 -6.84 2.12 -18.22
CA ARG A 21 -7.77 2.78 -19.15
C ARG A 21 -8.96 1.88 -19.46
N ARG A 22 -8.74 0.57 -19.62
CA ARG A 22 -9.81 -0.40 -19.78
C ARG A 22 -10.68 -0.50 -18.53
N ASP A 23 -10.06 -0.53 -17.35
CA ASP A 23 -10.75 -0.59 -16.05
C ASP A 23 -11.65 0.63 -15.80
N ILE A 24 -11.16 1.84 -16.11
CA ILE A 24 -11.92 3.09 -15.93
C ILE A 24 -13.10 3.19 -16.91
N ARG A 25 -12.99 2.56 -18.08
CA ARG A 25 -14.05 2.55 -19.10
C ARG A 25 -15.23 1.66 -18.69
N GLU A 26 -14.99 0.65 -17.85
CA GLU A 26 -16.05 -0.06 -17.13
C GLU A 26 -16.60 0.89 -16.06
N LYS A 27 -17.74 1.55 -16.35
CA LYS A 27 -18.36 2.60 -15.51
C LYS A 27 -18.21 2.33 -14.00
N PRO A 28 -17.52 3.21 -13.25
CA PRO A 28 -17.27 2.96 -11.84
C PRO A 28 -18.41 3.51 -10.98
N ASP A 29 -19.23 2.62 -10.42
CA ASP A 29 -20.11 2.93 -9.28
C ASP A 29 -19.33 2.90 -7.94
N VAL A 30 -18.02 3.17 -7.98
CA VAL A 30 -17.12 3.04 -6.82
C VAL A 30 -16.47 4.37 -6.48
N SER A 31 -16.36 4.65 -5.19
CA SER A 31 -15.77 5.91 -4.70
C SER A 31 -14.27 6.02 -4.99
N GLY A 32 -13.81 7.25 -5.19
CA GLY A 32 -12.38 7.58 -5.24
C GLY A 32 -11.62 7.21 -3.96
N ALA A 33 -12.31 7.00 -2.84
CA ALA A 33 -11.70 6.55 -1.59
C ALA A 33 -10.96 5.19 -1.72
N LEU A 34 -11.34 4.33 -2.68
CA LEU A 34 -10.70 3.04 -2.90
C LEU A 34 -9.23 3.13 -3.37
N TRP A 35 -8.79 4.30 -3.83
CA TRP A 35 -7.37 4.52 -4.11
C TRP A 35 -6.50 4.44 -2.86
N LEU A 36 -7.05 4.74 -1.67
CA LEU A 36 -6.32 4.65 -0.40
C LEU A 36 -6.00 3.18 -0.04
N PRO A 37 -6.99 2.25 0.02
CA PRO A 37 -6.70 0.82 0.16
C PRO A 37 -5.79 0.25 -0.92
N LEU A 38 -5.96 0.69 -2.18
CA LEU A 38 -5.11 0.23 -3.27
C LEU A 38 -3.64 0.64 -3.06
N LEU A 39 -3.40 1.91 -2.74
CA LEU A 39 -2.05 2.43 -2.48
C LEU A 39 -1.43 1.70 -1.28
N TRP A 40 -2.19 1.54 -0.20
CA TRP A 40 -1.76 0.80 0.99
C TRP A 40 -1.31 -0.63 0.65
N LEU A 41 -2.11 -1.33 -0.14
CA LEU A 41 -1.85 -2.72 -0.51
C LEU A 41 -0.63 -2.84 -1.42
N VAL A 42 -0.51 -1.99 -2.45
CA VAL A 42 0.66 -1.99 -3.35
C VAL A 42 1.95 -1.73 -2.58
N MET A 43 1.95 -0.78 -1.64
CA MET A 43 3.13 -0.45 -0.83
C MET A 43 3.47 -1.56 0.16
N THR A 44 2.47 -2.20 0.76
CA THR A 44 2.67 -3.29 1.72
C THR A 44 3.13 -4.58 1.04
N CYS A 45 2.67 -4.86 -0.18
CA CYS A 45 3.05 -6.05 -0.95
C CYS A 45 4.38 -5.93 -1.70
N SER A 46 4.91 -4.72 -1.90
CA SER A 46 6.14 -4.50 -2.67
C SER A 46 7.32 -4.10 -1.79
N ARG A 47 7.58 -2.80 -1.67
CA ARG A 47 8.69 -2.19 -0.93
C ARG A 47 8.21 -0.90 -0.29
N GLY A 48 8.92 -0.44 0.74
CA GLY A 48 8.67 0.86 1.37
C GLY A 48 8.78 2.02 0.38
N PHE A 49 8.16 3.15 0.72
CA PHE A 49 8.12 4.34 -0.14
C PHE A 49 9.53 4.88 -0.43
N THR A 50 10.38 4.91 0.58
CA THR A 50 11.78 5.32 0.49
C THR A 50 12.59 4.41 -0.44
N ALA A 51 12.32 3.10 -0.42
CA ALA A 51 12.97 2.17 -1.34
C ALA A 51 12.57 2.44 -2.79
N TRP A 52 11.29 2.75 -3.05
CA TRP A 52 10.83 3.19 -4.36
C TRP A 52 11.48 4.51 -4.81
N LEU A 53 11.60 5.50 -3.91
CA LEU A 53 12.29 6.76 -4.22
C LEU A 53 13.75 6.54 -4.63
N ASN A 54 14.47 5.68 -3.90
CA ASN A 54 15.86 5.33 -4.24
C ASN A 54 15.96 4.66 -5.62
N ILE A 55 15.01 3.79 -5.98
CA ILE A 55 14.93 3.17 -7.33
C ILE A 55 14.71 4.22 -8.42
N PHE A 56 13.92 5.26 -8.15
CA PHE A 56 13.72 6.38 -9.08
C PHE A 56 14.90 7.37 -9.13
N GLY A 57 16.00 7.09 -8.42
CA GLY A 57 17.22 7.91 -8.41
C GLY A 57 17.20 9.06 -7.39
N LEU A 58 16.13 9.20 -6.61
CA LEU A 58 16.05 10.15 -5.50
C LEU A 58 16.71 9.50 -4.28
N HIS A 59 18.03 9.62 -4.20
CA HIS A 59 18.83 9.05 -3.11
C HIS A 59 18.50 9.73 -1.79
N VAL A 60 17.65 9.11 -0.99
CA VAL A 60 17.30 9.57 0.35
C VAL A 60 18.09 8.76 1.36
N SER A 61 18.99 9.43 2.09
CA SER A 61 19.75 8.86 3.21
C SER A 61 18.83 8.63 4.41
N GLY A 62 18.15 7.49 4.42
CA GLY A 62 17.24 7.12 5.51
C GLY A 62 16.88 5.64 5.58
N ALA A 63 17.56 4.78 4.81
CA ALA A 63 17.48 3.33 4.96
C ALA A 63 18.52 2.89 6.01
N ALA A 64 18.28 3.27 7.26
CA ALA A 64 19.05 2.80 8.39
C ALA A 64 18.28 1.63 9.02
N SER A 65 18.76 0.41 8.76
CA SER A 65 18.47 -0.80 9.54
C SER A 65 17.02 -1.33 9.54
N LEU A 66 16.88 -2.67 9.49
CA LEU A 66 15.58 -3.38 9.66
C LEU A 66 14.87 -3.01 10.98
N GLU A 67 15.64 -2.56 11.98
CA GLU A 67 15.15 -2.26 13.33
C GLU A 67 14.62 -0.84 13.50
N GLU A 68 15.19 0.15 12.81
CA GLU A 68 14.84 1.57 13.00
C GLU A 68 13.79 2.05 11.98
N GLY A 69 13.77 1.48 10.78
CA GLY A 69 12.84 1.86 9.71
C GLY A 69 13.07 3.29 9.21
N SER A 70 12.62 3.58 7.98
CA SER A 70 12.79 4.94 7.46
C SER A 70 11.78 5.91 8.09
N PRO A 71 12.18 7.07 8.62
CA PRO A 71 11.25 8.08 9.13
C PRO A 71 10.32 8.62 8.04
N LEU A 72 10.79 8.60 6.79
CA LEU A 72 10.02 9.05 5.63
C LEU A 72 8.89 8.05 5.32
N ASP A 73 9.18 6.74 5.39
CA ASP A 73 8.14 5.71 5.30
C ASP A 73 7.11 5.86 6.41
N ALA A 74 7.56 6.11 7.66
CA ALA A 74 6.64 6.31 8.78
C ALA A 74 5.71 7.52 8.56
N CYS A 75 6.24 8.64 8.07
CA CYS A 75 5.43 9.82 7.74
C CYS A 75 4.42 9.52 6.62
N PHE A 76 4.85 8.81 5.57
CA PHE A 76 3.97 8.43 4.47
C PHE A 76 2.82 7.53 4.92
N TYR A 77 3.10 6.46 5.67
CA TYR A 77 2.05 5.59 6.20
C TYR A 77 1.14 6.31 7.19
N PHE A 78 1.69 7.19 8.02
CA PHE A 78 0.90 8.01 8.95
C PHE A 78 -0.05 8.94 8.20
N ALA A 79 0.42 9.64 7.16
CA ALA A 79 -0.42 10.49 6.32
C ALA A 79 -1.53 9.67 5.65
N LEU A 80 -1.19 8.47 5.14
CA LEU A 80 -2.15 7.59 4.49
C LEU A 80 -3.23 7.10 5.47
N ILE A 81 -2.85 6.77 6.71
CA ILE A 81 -3.76 6.43 7.80
C ILE A 81 -4.64 7.63 8.17
N ALA A 82 -4.05 8.81 8.33
CA ALA A 82 -4.78 10.03 8.70
C ALA A 82 -5.83 10.39 7.64
N VAL A 83 -5.47 10.32 6.36
CA VAL A 83 -6.42 10.55 5.25
C VAL A 83 -7.51 9.49 5.25
N GLY A 84 -7.17 8.21 5.43
CA GLY A 84 -8.15 7.12 5.53
C GLY A 84 -9.13 7.33 6.69
N PHE A 85 -8.64 7.77 7.84
CA PHE A 85 -9.45 8.09 9.00
C PHE A 85 -10.39 9.28 8.73
N CYS A 86 -9.88 10.36 8.11
CA CYS A 86 -10.71 11.50 7.69
C CYS A 86 -11.83 11.08 6.74
N VAL A 87 -11.57 10.18 5.80
CA VAL A 87 -12.60 9.63 4.89
C VAL A 87 -13.66 8.86 5.66
N LEU A 88 -13.28 8.06 6.66
CA LEU A 88 -14.24 7.33 7.50
C LEU A 88 -15.11 8.27 8.35
N LEU A 89 -14.53 9.35 8.88
CA LEU A 89 -15.29 10.38 9.59
C LEU A 89 -16.27 11.10 8.67
N GLN A 90 -15.86 11.45 7.44
CA GLN A 90 -16.76 12.06 6.45
C GLN A 90 -17.92 11.14 6.07
N ARG A 91 -17.71 9.83 6.10
CA ARG A 91 -18.75 8.80 5.86
C ARG A 91 -19.65 8.53 7.06
N GLN A 92 -19.49 9.28 8.17
CA GLN A 92 -20.29 9.14 9.39
C GLN A 92 -20.29 7.71 9.96
N VAL A 93 -19.16 6.99 9.79
CA VAL A 93 -19.03 5.65 10.34
C VAL A 93 -18.95 5.76 11.86
N ARG A 94 -19.77 4.98 12.57
CA ARG A 94 -19.78 4.91 14.04
C ARG A 94 -18.57 4.13 14.56
N LEU A 95 -17.39 4.75 14.44
CA LEU A 95 -16.11 4.17 14.86
C LEU A 95 -16.10 3.83 16.36
N SER A 96 -16.85 4.59 17.18
CA SER A 96 -17.00 4.34 18.62
C SER A 96 -17.66 3.00 18.93
N GLU A 97 -18.71 2.62 18.19
CA GLU A 97 -19.39 1.32 18.36
C GLU A 97 -18.45 0.17 17.96
N ILE A 98 -17.70 0.34 16.87
CA ILE A 98 -16.73 -0.66 16.39
C ILE A 98 -15.59 -0.83 17.39
N LEU A 99 -15.11 0.25 18.01
CA LEU A 99 -14.03 0.23 19.01
C LEU A 99 -14.47 -0.49 20.29
N GLN A 100 -15.69 -0.22 20.76
CA GLN A 100 -16.23 -0.82 21.99
C GLN A 100 -16.50 -2.31 21.85
N ASN A 101 -16.88 -2.76 20.64
CA ASN A 101 -17.13 -4.18 20.38
C ASN A 101 -15.84 -5.01 20.19
N ASN A 102 -14.68 -4.35 20.13
CA ASN A 102 -13.42 -4.96 19.72
C ASN A 102 -12.29 -4.62 20.72
N GLY A 103 -12.30 -5.30 21.88
CA GLY A 103 -11.33 -5.10 22.97
C GLY A 103 -9.87 -5.45 22.66
N TRP A 104 -9.55 -5.94 21.46
CA TRP A 104 -8.20 -6.35 21.06
C TRP A 104 -7.19 -5.19 21.01
N LEU A 105 -7.66 -3.94 20.99
CA LEU A 105 -6.83 -2.74 21.00
C LEU A 105 -6.11 -2.52 22.35
N ILE A 106 -6.53 -3.17 23.43
CA ILE A 106 -5.93 -3.00 24.77
C ILE A 106 -4.69 -3.89 24.96
N SER A 107 -4.48 -4.88 24.08
CA SER A 107 -3.41 -5.88 24.23
C SER A 107 -1.98 -5.31 24.18
N ILE A 108 -1.78 -4.08 23.71
CA ILE A 108 -0.44 -3.44 23.60
C ILE A 108 0.08 -3.01 24.97
N VAL A 109 -0.81 -2.74 25.91
CA VAL A 109 -0.45 -2.28 27.26
C VAL A 109 0.34 -3.34 28.03
N TRP A 110 0.31 -4.60 27.58
CA TRP A 110 1.00 -5.73 28.21
C TRP A 110 2.39 -6.05 27.62
N SER A 111 2.94 -5.20 26.73
CA SER A 111 4.24 -5.47 26.10
C SER A 111 5.41 -4.86 26.87
N ASP A 112 6.48 -5.63 27.08
CA ASP A 112 7.73 -5.22 27.74
C ASP A 112 8.47 -4.07 27.04
N PHE A 113 8.15 -3.78 25.77
CA PHE A 113 8.72 -2.68 24.98
C PHE A 113 7.61 -1.79 24.40
N PRO A 114 6.90 -1.00 25.24
CA PRO A 114 5.68 -0.31 24.84
C PRO A 114 5.90 0.70 23.71
N PHE A 115 7.07 1.34 23.62
CA PHE A 115 7.36 2.34 22.58
C PHE A 115 7.56 1.73 21.18
N VAL A 116 8.26 0.59 21.09
CA VAL A 116 8.47 -0.12 19.82
C VAL A 116 7.18 -0.83 19.41
N ALA A 117 6.45 -1.41 20.37
CA ALA A 117 5.15 -2.01 20.15
C ALA A 117 4.13 -0.97 19.67
N PHE A 118 4.12 0.23 20.23
CA PHE A 118 3.25 1.34 19.81
C PHE A 118 3.53 1.78 18.37
N LYS A 119 4.80 1.94 17.99
CA LYS A 119 5.19 2.26 16.60
C LYS A 119 4.71 1.20 15.62
N ARG A 120 4.88 -0.09 15.95
CA ARG A 120 4.39 -1.20 15.13
C ARG A 120 2.86 -1.25 15.08
N TRP A 121 2.21 -0.97 16.19
CA TRP A 121 0.76 -0.99 16.28
C TRP A 121 0.09 0.09 15.42
N PHE A 122 0.68 1.29 15.33
CA PHE A 122 0.19 2.32 14.40
C PHE A 122 0.18 1.84 12.95
N LYS A 123 1.19 1.08 12.51
CA LYS A 123 1.20 0.47 11.19
C LYS A 123 0.15 -0.64 11.07
N VAL A 124 -0.09 -1.41 12.13
CA VAL A 124 -1.14 -2.44 12.16
C VAL A 124 -2.53 -1.80 12.03
N LEU A 125 -2.79 -0.66 12.68
CA LEU A 125 -4.05 0.09 12.59
C LEU A 125 -4.42 0.54 11.17
N GLY A 126 -3.46 0.70 10.27
CA GLY A 126 -3.77 1.03 8.88
C GLY A 126 -4.58 -0.07 8.17
N HIS A 127 -4.36 -1.35 8.49
CA HIS A 127 -5.10 -2.46 7.88
C HIS A 127 -6.61 -2.40 8.14
N PRO A 128 -7.11 -2.33 9.39
CA PRO A 128 -8.55 -2.24 9.65
C PRO A 128 -9.15 -0.95 9.08
N ILE A 129 -8.41 0.17 9.06
CA ILE A 129 -8.89 1.43 8.44
C ILE A 129 -9.14 1.22 6.95
N MET A 130 -8.19 0.61 6.22
CA MET A 130 -8.34 0.34 4.79
C MET A 130 -9.46 -0.67 4.51
N VAL A 131 -9.59 -1.71 5.34
CA VAL A 131 -10.70 -2.66 5.25
C VAL A 131 -12.04 -1.97 5.47
N LEU A 132 -12.14 -1.09 6.47
CA LEU A 132 -13.37 -0.38 6.77
C LEU A 132 -13.77 0.57 5.63
N ILE A 133 -12.81 1.20 4.95
CA ILE A 133 -13.07 2.01 3.74
C ILE A 133 -13.72 1.15 2.66
N ILE A 134 -13.23 -0.07 2.43
CA ILE A 134 -13.82 -1.01 1.45
C ILE A 134 -15.23 -1.45 1.90
N LEU A 135 -15.41 -1.76 3.18
CA LEU A 135 -16.69 -2.20 3.73
C LEU A 135 -17.76 -1.09 3.77
N THR A 136 -17.35 0.17 3.77
CA THR A 136 -18.26 1.33 3.74
C THR A 136 -18.65 1.73 2.30
N GLU A 137 -18.22 0.98 1.28
CA GLU A 137 -18.73 1.17 -0.08
C GLU A 137 -20.14 0.56 -0.24
N PRO A 138 -20.96 1.10 -1.17
CA PRO A 138 -22.30 0.56 -1.44
C PRO A 138 -22.30 -0.94 -1.78
N ASP A 139 -21.30 -1.38 -2.56
CA ASP A 139 -21.08 -2.78 -2.95
C ASP A 139 -19.66 -3.23 -2.53
N PRO A 140 -19.48 -3.77 -1.31
CA PRO A 140 -18.16 -4.08 -0.75
C PRO A 140 -17.45 -5.22 -1.51
N GLU A 141 -18.19 -6.20 -2.01
CA GLU A 141 -17.63 -7.32 -2.79
C GLU A 141 -17.03 -6.85 -4.12
N LYS A 142 -17.74 -5.96 -4.83
CA LYS A 142 -17.26 -5.36 -6.08
C LYS A 142 -16.07 -4.44 -5.81
N ALA A 143 -16.12 -3.67 -4.71
CA ALA A 143 -15.05 -2.80 -4.28
C ALA A 143 -13.76 -3.59 -3.99
N LEU A 144 -13.85 -4.67 -3.21
CA LEU A 144 -12.72 -5.54 -2.91
C LEU A 144 -12.13 -6.17 -4.17
N SER A 145 -12.98 -6.77 -5.01
CA SER A 145 -12.56 -7.39 -6.27
C SER A 145 -11.84 -6.39 -7.18
N ARG A 146 -12.30 -5.14 -7.21
CA ARG A 146 -11.68 -4.08 -8.01
C ARG A 146 -10.35 -3.61 -7.43
N VAL A 147 -10.22 -3.46 -6.11
CA VAL A 147 -8.93 -3.16 -5.47
C VAL A 147 -7.91 -4.26 -5.75
N MET A 148 -8.31 -5.52 -5.62
CA MET A 148 -7.45 -6.67 -5.93
C MET A 148 -7.03 -6.71 -7.40
N LYS A 149 -7.98 -6.50 -8.33
CA LYS A 149 -7.71 -6.43 -9.78
C LYS A 149 -6.73 -5.31 -10.12
N ARG A 150 -6.94 -4.10 -9.59
CA ARG A 150 -6.05 -2.96 -9.78
C ARG A 150 -4.67 -3.17 -9.16
N CYS A 151 -4.60 -3.84 -8.01
CA CYS A 151 -3.32 -4.21 -7.41
C CYS A 151 -2.56 -5.17 -8.32
N ALA A 152 -3.22 -6.22 -8.82
CA ALA A 152 -2.62 -7.18 -9.74
C ALA A 152 -2.11 -6.51 -11.03
N TYR A 153 -2.82 -5.50 -11.53
CA TYR A 153 -2.40 -4.72 -12.70
C TYR A 153 -1.09 -3.95 -12.49
N ILE A 154 -0.74 -3.63 -11.25
CA ILE A 154 0.52 -2.95 -10.92
C ILE A 154 1.58 -3.99 -10.55
N VAL A 155 1.29 -4.83 -9.56
CA VAL A 155 2.27 -5.72 -8.95
C VAL A 155 2.75 -6.78 -9.93
N VAL A 156 1.86 -7.40 -10.73
CA VAL A 156 2.26 -8.49 -11.62
C VAL A 156 3.21 -8.00 -12.73
N PRO A 157 2.89 -6.94 -13.50
CA PRO A 157 3.80 -6.48 -14.55
C PRO A 157 5.12 -5.93 -14.01
N VAL A 158 5.09 -5.24 -12.86
CA VAL A 158 6.29 -4.74 -12.19
C VAL A 158 7.19 -5.88 -11.73
N SER A 159 6.62 -6.93 -11.13
CA SER A 159 7.38 -8.12 -10.70
C SER A 159 8.05 -8.81 -11.89
N ILE A 160 7.35 -8.97 -13.02
CA ILE A 160 7.93 -9.55 -14.24
C ILE A 160 9.07 -8.67 -14.77
N LEU A 161 8.90 -7.34 -14.76
CA LEU A 161 9.93 -6.40 -15.17
C LEU A 161 11.20 -6.54 -14.31
N PHE A 162 11.04 -6.61 -12.98
CA PHE A 162 12.17 -6.73 -12.06
C PHE A 162 12.87 -8.09 -12.19
N ILE A 163 12.12 -9.20 -12.28
CA ILE A 163 12.71 -10.54 -12.41
C ILE A 163 13.52 -10.68 -13.71
N LYS A 164 13.03 -10.11 -14.81
CA LYS A 164 13.60 -10.36 -16.15
C LYS A 164 14.60 -9.30 -16.62
N TYR A 165 14.40 -8.03 -16.25
CA TYR A 165 15.17 -6.91 -16.80
C TYR A 165 15.99 -6.14 -15.77
N TYR A 166 15.65 -6.24 -14.47
CA TYR A 166 16.38 -5.59 -13.38
C TYR A 166 16.67 -6.59 -12.25
N PRO A 167 17.49 -7.63 -12.51
CA PRO A 167 17.76 -8.66 -11.54
C PRO A 167 18.42 -8.11 -10.26
N GLU A 168 19.14 -6.99 -10.33
CA GLU A 168 19.66 -6.29 -9.14
C GLU A 168 18.56 -5.77 -8.19
N LEU A 169 17.37 -5.47 -8.70
CA LEU A 169 16.22 -5.07 -7.88
C LEU A 169 15.42 -6.27 -7.38
N GLY A 170 15.44 -7.37 -8.15
CA GLY A 170 14.70 -8.61 -7.86
C GLY A 170 15.44 -9.62 -6.99
N ARG A 171 16.76 -9.51 -6.82
CA ARG A 171 17.58 -10.43 -6.02
C ARG A 171 18.22 -9.67 -4.86
N GLY A 172 17.79 -9.99 -3.64
CA GLY A 172 18.55 -9.63 -2.44
C GLY A 172 19.66 -10.66 -2.24
N PHE A 173 20.91 -10.22 -2.22
CA PHE A 173 22.00 -11.04 -1.72
C PHE A 173 22.21 -10.65 -0.26
N ASP A 174 21.94 -11.56 0.66
CA ASP A 174 22.43 -11.44 2.02
C ASP A 174 23.94 -11.74 1.98
N THR A 175 24.76 -10.75 2.36
CA THR A 175 26.18 -10.96 2.70
C THR A 175 26.31 -11.41 4.14
#